data_AF-A0A6A6EA74-F1
#
_entry.id   AF-A0A6A6EA74-F1
#
_cell.length_a   1.000
_cell.length_b   1.000
_cell.length_c   1.000
_cell.angle_alpha   90.00
_cell.angle_beta   90.00
_cell.angle_gamma   90.00
#
_symmetry.space_group_name_H-M   'P 1'
#
loop_
_entity.id
_entity.type
_entity.pdbx_description
1 polymer ?
#
loop_
_entity_poly.entity_id
_entity_poly.type
_entity_poly.pdbx_seq_one_letter_code
_entity_poly.pdbx_strand_id
1 'polypeptide(L)' 'SRFGTTRYASINAHLGVGYVLIYFIRGSLPWQGLKAETQEHKEKLILERKQSATDWGLYKDIPEEF' A
#
# COMPACT_ATOMS: atom_id res chain seq x y z
N SER A 1 -14.56 -29.01 -3.90
CA SER A 1 -14.22 -27.93 -4.84
C SER A 1 -14.55 -26.59 -4.21
N ARG A 2 -13.56 -25.84 -3.71
CA ARG A 2 -13.73 -24.46 -3.21
C ARG A 2 -12.73 -23.55 -3.93
N PHE A 3 -12.87 -23.46 -5.25
CA PHE A 3 -12.26 -22.42 -6.06
C PHE A 3 -13.34 -21.39 -6.33
N GLY A 4 -13.49 -20.37 -5.46
CA GLY A 4 -14.64 -19.46 -5.54
C GLY A 4 -14.41 -18.00 -5.17
N THR A 5 -13.26 -17.60 -4.60
CA THR A 5 -13.12 -16.24 -4.04
C THR A 5 -11.88 -15.46 -4.47
N THR A 6 -10.97 -16.04 -5.25
CA THR A 6 -9.74 -15.35 -5.67
C THR A 6 -9.94 -14.37 -6.84
N ARG A 7 -11.04 -14.46 -7.61
CA ARG A 7 -11.27 -13.59 -8.79
C ARG A 7 -11.81 -12.19 -8.48
N TYR A 8 -12.31 -11.94 -7.28
CA TYR A 8 -12.94 -10.66 -6.90
C TYR A 8 -12.21 -9.93 -5.76
N ALA A 9 -11.04 -10.39 -5.33
CA ALA A 9 -10.17 -9.52 -4.54
C ALA A 9 -9.77 -8.36 -5.46
N SER A 10 -10.28 -7.16 -5.18
CA SER A 10 -9.96 -5.98 -5.96
C SER A 10 -8.45 -5.79 -5.98
N ILE A 11 -7.91 -5.20 -7.05
CA ILE A 11 -6.48 -4.79 -7.10
C ILE A 11 -6.12 -4.02 -5.81
N ASN A 12 -7.05 -3.23 -5.28
CA ASN A 12 -6.92 -2.52 -4.01
C ASN A 12 -6.80 -3.46 -2.79
N ALA A 13 -7.49 -4.59 -2.76
CA ALA A 13 -7.35 -5.60 -1.72
C ALA A 13 -5.97 -6.30 -1.80
N HIS A 14 -5.50 -6.63 -3.01
CA HIS A 14 -4.16 -7.19 -3.19
C HIS A 14 -3.05 -6.21 -2.81
N LEU A 15 -3.15 -4.94 -3.24
CA LEU A 15 -2.23 -3.87 -2.83
C LEU A 15 -2.28 -3.62 -1.32
N GLY A 16 -3.46 -3.74 -0.71
CA GLY A 16 -3.65 -3.63 0.74
C GLY A 16 -2.81 -4.64 1.52
N VAL A 17 -2.78 -5.90 1.08
CA VAL A 17 -1.93 -6.94 1.70
C VAL A 17 -0.45 -6.63 1.48
N GLY A 18 -0.07 -6.16 0.29
CA GLY A 18 1.30 -5.73 -0.01
C GLY A 18 1.79 -4.63 0.93
N TYR A 19 0.97 -3.60 1.17
CA TYR A 19 1.33 -2.52 2.10
C TYR A 19 1.48 -3.00 3.55
N VAL A 20 0.69 -3.98 3.99
CA VAL A 20 0.83 -4.58 5.33
C VAL A 20 2.14 -5.35 5.46
N LEU A 21 2.53 -6.11 4.44
CA LEU A 21 3.81 -6.82 4.41
C LEU A 21 4.99 -5.84 4.42
N ILE A 22 4.93 -4.79 3.61
CA ILE A 22 5.95 -3.73 3.57
C ILE A 22 6.10 -3.03 4.91
N TYR A 23 4.97 -2.76 5.58
CA TYR A 23 4.98 -2.21 6.91
C TYR A 23 5.70 -3.11 7.90
N PHE A 24 5.49 -4.44 7.85
CA PHE A 24 6.22 -5.37 8.72
C PHE A 24 7.72 -5.41 8.41
N ILE A 25 8.12 -5.34 7.13
CA ILE A 25 9.53 -5.37 6.72
C ILE A 25 10.26 -4.07 7.09
N ARG A 26 9.65 -2.91 6.85
CA ARG A 26 10.28 -1.59 7.01
C ARG A 26 9.98 -0.90 8.35
N GLY A 27 9.01 -1.44 9.11
CA GLY A 27 8.48 -0.84 10.34
C GLY A 27 7.64 0.43 10.15
N SER A 28 7.60 0.98 8.94
CA SER A 28 6.85 2.19 8.61
C SER A 28 6.53 2.29 7.12
N LEU A 29 5.48 3.05 6.80
CA LEU A 29 5.05 3.39 5.45
C LEU A 29 5.21 4.90 5.24
N PRO A 30 5.54 5.35 4.02
CA PRO A 30 5.87 6.76 3.73
C PRO A 30 4.66 7.70 3.85
N TRP A 31 3.45 7.16 3.93
CA TRP A 31 2.21 7.92 4.19
C TRP A 31 1.75 7.86 5.66
N GLN A 32 2.53 7.28 6.57
CA GLN A 32 2.27 7.41 8.01
C GLN A 32 2.74 8.79 8.51
N GLY A 33 1.98 9.36 9.46
CA GLY A 33 2.35 10.63 10.10
C GLY A 33 2.13 11.89 9.26
N LEU A 34 1.47 11.80 8.10
CA LEU A 34 1.13 12.98 7.30
C LEU A 34 0.21 13.92 8.08
N LYS A 35 0.60 15.18 8.14
CA LYS A 35 -0.19 16.27 8.70
C LYS A 35 -0.91 16.98 7.55
N ALA A 36 -2.21 17.19 7.71
CA ALA A 36 -3.02 17.98 6.82
C ALA A 36 -4.07 18.73 7.63
N GLU A 37 -4.53 19.87 7.13
CA GLU A 37 -5.53 20.71 7.81
C GLU A 37 -6.92 20.06 7.83
N THR A 38 -7.25 19.29 6.80
CA THR A 38 -8.53 18.59 6.67
C THR A 38 -8.32 17.11 6.40
N GLN A 39 -9.31 16.30 6.78
CA GLN A 39 -9.32 14.85 6.54
C GLN A 39 -9.28 14.53 5.04
N GLU A 40 -10.02 15.29 4.21
CA GLU A 40 -10.02 15.14 2.75
C GLU A 40 -8.63 15.40 2.16
N HIS A 41 -7.94 16.45 2.61
CA HIS A 41 -6.58 16.74 2.16
C HIS A 41 -5.61 15.64 2.61
N LYS A 42 -5.79 15.10 3.83
CA LYS A 42 -5.00 13.96 4.31
C LYS A 42 -5.16 12.74 3.42
N GLU A 43 -6.39 12.42 3.03
CA GLU A 43 -6.70 11.29 2.14
C GLU A 43 -6.08 11.47 0.76
N LYS A 44 -6.16 12.68 0.20
CA LYS A 44 -5.50 13.02 -1.07
C LYS A 44 -3.98 12.83 -1.00
N LEU A 45 -3.33 13.31 0.07
CA LEU A 45 -1.88 13.15 0.25
C LEU A 45 -1.46 11.67 0.42
N ILE A 46 -2.30 10.87 1.09
CA ILE A 46 -2.08 9.42 1.21
C ILE A 46 -2.20 8.76 -0.17
N LEU A 47 -3.21 9.14 -0.96
CA LEU A 47 -3.43 8.59 -2.30
C LEU A 47 -2.26 8.92 -3.24
N GLU A 48 -1.82 10.18 -3.26
CA GLU A 48 -0.67 10.64 -4.04
C GLU A 48 0.59 9.84 -3.66
N ARG A 49 0.88 9.69 -2.36
CA ARG A 49 2.03 8.90 -1.90
C ARG A 49 1.93 7.42 -2.24
N LYS A 50 0.73 6.83 -2.24
CA LYS A 50 0.52 5.44 -2.67
C LYS A 50 0.76 5.28 -4.17
N GLN A 51 0.33 6.25 -4.98
CA GLN A 51 0.57 6.23 -6.43
C GLN A 51 2.06 6.38 -6.76
N SER A 52 2.76 7.28 -6.06
CA SER A 52 4.21 7.48 -6.23
C SER A 52 5.06 6.40 -5.57
N ALA A 53 4.47 5.48 -4.80
CA ALA A 53 5.21 4.45 -4.05
C ALA A 53 6.01 3.50 -4.97
N THR A 54 5.44 3.17 -6.13
CA THR A 54 6.09 2.36 -7.15
C THR A 54 7.34 3.07 -7.70
N ASP A 55 7.20 4.36 -8.01
CA ASP A 55 8.28 5.18 -8.56
C ASP A 55 9.39 5.45 -7.53
N TRP A 56 9.03 5.50 -6.24
CA TRP A 56 9.97 5.75 -5.14
C TRP A 56 10.73 4.49 -4.70
N GLY A 57 10.51 3.36 -5.37
CA GLY A 57 11.17 2.11 -5.02
C GLY A 57 10.75 1.60 -3.64
N LEU A 58 9.48 1.80 -3.24
CA LEU A 58 8.96 1.23 -2.00
C LEU A 58 9.21 -0.29 -1.93
N TYR A 59 9.23 -0.93 -3.10
CA TYR A 59 9.45 -2.36 -3.31
C TYR A 59 10.93 -2.76 -3.53
N LYS A 60 11.87 -1.81 -3.61
CA LYS A 60 13.25 -2.04 -4.09
C LYS A 60 14.08 -3.00 -3.20
N ASP A 61 13.67 -3.19 -1.95
CA ASP A 61 14.36 -4.04 -0.97
C ASP A 61 13.46 -5.18 -0.46
N ILE A 62 12.37 -5.48 -1.18
CA ILE A 62 11.49 -6.61 -0.89
C ILE A 62 11.95 -7.79 -1.75
N PRO A 63 12.13 -9.00 -1.18
CA PRO A 63 12.46 -10.19 -1.96
C PRO A 63 11.44 -10.44 -3.08
N GLU A 64 11.92 -10.86 -4.25
CA GLU A 64 11.11 -11.11 -5.46
C GLU A 64 10.05 -12.22 -5.28
N GLU A 65 10.14 -12.99 -4.20
CA GLU A 65 9.17 -14.04 -3.85
C GLU A 65 7.80 -13.50 -3.37
N PHE A 66 7.67 -12.18 -3.20
CA PHE A 66 6.45 -11.47 -2.77
C PHE A 66 5.91 -10.52 -3.84
#